data_AF-A0A2K9JUS5-F1
#
_entry.id   AF-A0A2K9JUS5-F1
#
_cell.length_a   1.000
_cell.length_b   1.000
_cell.length_c   1.000
_cell.angle_alpha   90.00
_cell.angle_beta   90.00
_cell.angle_gamma   90.00
#
_symmetry.space_group_name_H-M   'P 1'
#
loop_
_entity.id
_entity.type
_entity.pdbx_description
1 polymer ?
#
loop_
_entity_poly.entity_id
_entity_poly.type
_entity_poly.pdbx_seq_one_letter_code
_entity_poly.pdbx_strand_id
1 'polypeptide(L)'
;MKNKHILPVAALLLSPLVQANNSGYYITDVDVYKYGERATMVPEQNPIPMLIPDHVLVGIGARAGKTTVTTITLWYRQILGNGEFGQIYSKNYGSKPSHELECQYVNTSDNIAITGMEWRINGSDDIAALRVSYRKFDSQGNLGSEIFYGTGVKSTNQSKTCYDPGSGGIEVSYFPPASGNNSVVTGVGLVNHNENMDSMWLYRGNYVNR
;
A
#
# COMPACT_ATOMS: atom_id res chain seq x y z
N MET A 1 46.65 -19.22 35.99
CA MET A 1 47.15 -18.21 35.04
C MET A 1 46.95 -18.69 33.60
N LYS A 2 45.96 -18.12 32.90
CA LYS A 2 46.04 -17.60 31.53
C LYS A 2 44.60 -17.20 31.11
N ASN A 3 44.36 -15.89 31.22
CA ASN A 3 43.24 -15.19 30.61
C ASN A 3 43.24 -15.40 29.10
N LYS A 4 42.05 -15.62 28.50
CA LYS A 4 41.71 -15.08 27.18
C LYS A 4 40.24 -14.65 27.16
N HIS A 5 40.08 -13.33 27.22
CA HIS A 5 39.06 -12.44 26.66
C HIS A 5 37.71 -13.00 26.19
N ILE A 6 36.68 -12.64 26.98
CA ILE A 6 35.47 -11.88 26.63
C ILE A 6 35.27 -11.59 25.12
N LEU A 7 34.12 -12.01 24.58
CA LEU A 7 33.24 -11.14 23.80
C LEU A 7 31.80 -11.35 24.30
N PRO A 8 31.06 -10.29 24.67
CA PRO A 8 29.67 -10.42 25.09
C PRO A 8 28.83 -10.81 23.89
N VAL A 9 27.85 -11.69 24.12
CA VAL A 9 26.77 -11.96 23.17
C VAL A 9 26.18 -10.59 22.82
N ALA A 10 26.40 -10.20 21.57
CA ALA A 10 25.86 -8.97 21.01
C ALA A 10 24.37 -8.95 21.32
N ALA A 11 23.94 -7.86 21.97
CA ALA A 11 22.55 -7.52 22.09
C ALA A 11 21.91 -7.72 20.71
N LEU A 12 20.94 -8.63 20.62
CA LEU A 12 19.94 -8.55 19.57
C LEU A 12 19.30 -7.18 19.73
N LEU A 13 19.81 -6.21 18.99
CA LEU A 13 19.08 -5.02 18.64
C LEU A 13 17.89 -5.54 17.82
N LEU A 14 16.80 -5.86 18.52
CA LEU A 14 15.47 -5.74 17.95
C LEU A 14 15.45 -4.34 17.33
N SER A 15 15.52 -4.31 16.01
CA SER A 15 15.29 -3.11 15.22
C SER A 15 14.08 -2.41 15.84
N PRO A 16 14.17 -1.11 16.18
CA PRO A 16 12.99 -0.42 16.65
C PRO A 16 11.94 -0.61 15.55
N LEU A 17 10.73 -1.04 15.95
CA LEU A 17 9.54 -0.83 15.14
C LEU A 17 9.71 0.53 14.48
N VAL A 18 9.66 0.58 13.15
CA VAL A 18 9.62 1.82 12.39
C VAL A 18 8.38 2.54 12.88
N GLN A 19 8.55 3.39 13.91
CA GLN A 19 7.50 4.23 14.43
C GLN A 19 7.31 5.31 13.38
N ALA A 20 6.46 5.00 12.40
CA ALA A 20 6.11 5.88 11.31
C ALA A 20 5.24 7.01 11.86
N ASN A 21 5.84 7.97 12.59
CA ASN A 21 5.20 9.26 12.83
C ASN A 21 5.18 10.04 11.51
N ASN A 22 4.32 9.58 10.59
CA ASN A 22 4.01 10.19 9.31
C ASN A 22 2.65 10.89 9.37
N SER A 23 2.22 11.23 10.58
CA SER A 23 1.04 12.03 10.86
C SER A 23 1.27 13.49 10.48
N GLY A 24 0.26 14.11 9.90
CA GLY A 24 0.19 15.53 9.56
C GLY A 24 -1.03 16.20 10.16
N TYR A 25 -1.47 17.29 9.53
CA TYR A 25 -2.62 18.09 9.95
C TYR A 25 -3.95 17.36 9.70
N TYR A 26 -4.12 16.77 8.52
CA TYR A 26 -5.34 16.10 8.05
C TYR A 26 -5.30 14.58 8.24
N ILE A 27 -4.13 13.97 8.18
CA ILE A 27 -3.98 12.51 8.35
C ILE A 27 -3.16 12.24 9.60
N THR A 28 -3.78 11.65 10.60
CA THR A 28 -3.20 11.42 11.93
C THR A 28 -3.07 9.94 12.23
N ASP A 29 -2.42 9.60 13.34
CA ASP A 29 -2.29 8.23 13.86
C ASP A 29 -1.90 7.19 12.79
N VAL A 30 -0.89 7.52 11.97
CA VAL A 30 -0.43 6.59 10.93
C VAL A 30 0.28 5.42 11.58
N ASP A 31 -0.22 4.21 11.32
CA ASP A 31 0.36 2.95 11.81
C ASP A 31 0.38 1.90 10.69
N VAL A 32 1.19 0.85 10.87
CA VAL A 32 1.39 -0.23 9.92
C VAL A 32 0.68 -1.51 10.35
N TYR A 33 -0.12 -2.06 9.45
CA TYR A 33 -0.91 -3.27 9.67
C TYR A 33 -0.53 -4.33 8.68
N LYS A 34 -0.53 -5.59 9.11
CA LYS A 34 -0.09 -6.71 8.29
C LYS A 34 -1.25 -7.66 8.03
N TYR A 35 -1.38 -8.07 6.77
CA TYR A 35 -2.43 -8.97 6.29
C TYR A 35 -1.79 -10.11 5.49
N GLY A 36 -2.41 -11.29 5.48
CA GLY A 36 -1.94 -12.48 4.74
C GLY A 36 -1.39 -13.59 5.64
N GLU A 37 -1.16 -14.77 5.04
CA GLU A 37 -0.78 -16.00 5.75
C GLU A 37 0.61 -15.93 6.39
N ARG A 38 1.51 -15.09 5.84
CA ARG A 38 2.89 -14.94 6.34
C ARG A 38 3.21 -13.52 6.77
N ALA A 39 2.36 -12.95 7.62
CA ALA A 39 2.49 -11.58 8.14
C ALA A 39 3.80 -11.27 8.90
N THR A 40 4.65 -12.27 9.21
CA THR A 40 5.98 -12.05 9.80
C THR A 40 7.06 -11.71 8.78
N MET A 41 6.84 -12.00 7.49
CA MET A 41 7.78 -11.66 6.42
C MET A 41 7.77 -10.17 6.14
N VAL A 42 8.94 -9.60 5.83
CA VAL A 42 9.13 -8.16 5.62
C VAL A 42 9.27 -7.88 4.13
N PRO A 43 8.64 -6.81 3.59
CA PRO A 43 8.79 -6.44 2.19
C PRO A 43 10.22 -6.02 1.86
N GLU A 44 10.74 -6.46 0.72
CA GLU A 44 12.07 -6.03 0.23
C GLU A 44 12.07 -4.58 -0.28
N GLN A 45 10.89 -3.97 -0.45
CA GLN A 45 10.77 -2.57 -0.85
C GLN A 45 11.14 -1.64 0.32
N ASN A 46 12.39 -1.59 0.76
CA ASN A 46 12.85 -0.72 1.85
C ASN A 46 13.29 0.67 1.32
N PRO A 47 12.78 1.80 1.87
CA PRO A 47 11.72 1.90 2.89
C PRO A 47 10.37 1.46 2.35
N ILE A 48 9.57 0.78 3.20
CA ILE A 48 8.22 0.32 2.82
C ILE A 48 7.48 1.54 2.25
N PRO A 49 6.91 1.44 1.03
CA PRO A 49 6.30 2.58 0.35
C PRO A 49 5.28 3.27 1.24
N MET A 50 5.52 4.54 1.56
CA MET A 50 4.58 5.39 2.29
C MET A 50 4.50 6.78 1.65
N LEU A 51 3.35 7.42 1.83
CA LEU A 51 3.10 8.79 1.40
C LEU A 51 3.80 9.79 2.31
N ILE A 52 3.90 11.04 1.87
CA ILE A 52 4.30 12.17 2.72
C ILE A 52 3.07 12.56 3.58
N PRO A 53 3.22 13.18 4.77
CA PRO A 53 2.08 13.60 5.58
C PRO A 53 1.07 14.43 4.78
N ASP A 54 -0.21 14.33 5.13
CA ASP A 54 -1.33 15.02 4.48
C ASP A 54 -1.52 14.74 2.99
N HIS A 55 -1.07 13.56 2.54
CA HIS A 55 -1.38 13.07 1.21
C HIS A 55 -2.27 11.83 1.27
N VAL A 56 -3.23 11.75 0.36
CA VAL A 56 -4.11 10.59 0.20
C VAL A 56 -3.73 9.78 -1.02
N LEU A 57 -3.82 8.46 -0.90
CA LEU A 57 -3.58 7.55 -2.00
C LEU A 57 -4.79 7.55 -2.95
N VAL A 58 -4.55 7.78 -4.24
CA VAL A 58 -5.58 7.78 -5.30
C VAL A 58 -5.30 6.76 -6.41
N GLY A 59 -4.13 6.15 -6.38
CA GLY A 59 -3.76 5.06 -7.28
C GLY A 59 -2.60 4.25 -6.75
N ILE A 60 -2.47 3.04 -7.25
CA ILE A 60 -1.47 2.08 -6.85
C ILE A 60 -1.20 1.10 -7.98
N GLY A 61 0.03 0.61 -8.08
CA GLY A 61 0.40 -0.41 -9.04
C GLY A 61 1.66 -1.12 -8.61
N ALA A 62 1.85 -2.32 -9.14
CA ALA A 62 2.95 -3.17 -8.73
C ALA A 62 3.49 -3.99 -9.90
N ARG A 63 4.74 -4.42 -9.73
CA ARG A 63 5.40 -5.44 -10.52
C ARG A 63 5.96 -6.50 -9.60
N ALA A 64 5.57 -7.74 -9.82
CA ALA A 64 6.17 -8.86 -9.13
C ALA A 64 7.48 -9.30 -9.82
N GLY A 65 8.33 -9.93 -9.03
CA GLY A 65 9.45 -10.70 -9.49
C GLY A 65 9.38 -12.09 -8.88
N LYS A 66 10.27 -12.98 -9.34
CA LYS A 66 10.25 -14.41 -9.01
C LYS A 66 10.17 -14.74 -7.50
N THR A 67 10.70 -13.86 -6.65
CA THR A 67 10.82 -14.10 -5.20
C THR A 67 10.36 -12.93 -4.35
N THR A 68 10.01 -11.79 -4.98
CA THR A 68 9.59 -10.58 -4.28
C THR A 68 8.99 -9.55 -5.24
N VAL A 69 8.17 -8.63 -4.74
CA VAL A 69 7.64 -7.51 -5.50
C VAL A 69 8.77 -6.50 -5.72
N THR A 70 9.14 -6.27 -6.99
CA THR A 70 10.32 -5.46 -7.33
C THR A 70 9.99 -3.99 -7.51
N THR A 71 8.73 -3.67 -7.77
CA THR A 71 8.29 -2.31 -8.09
C THR A 71 6.92 -2.05 -7.49
N ILE A 72 6.77 -0.95 -6.77
CA ILE A 72 5.47 -0.40 -6.34
C ILE A 72 5.43 1.07 -6.76
N THR A 73 4.34 1.49 -7.39
CA THR A 73 4.07 2.90 -7.67
C THR A 73 2.86 3.34 -6.85
N LEU A 74 3.02 4.45 -6.13
CA LEU A 74 1.94 5.12 -5.43
C LEU A 74 1.58 6.39 -6.19
N TRP A 75 0.30 6.58 -6.49
CA TRP A 75 -0.24 7.86 -6.96
C TRP A 75 -1.04 8.52 -5.83
N TYR A 76 -0.79 9.79 -5.59
CA TYR A 76 -1.32 10.48 -4.43
C TYR A 76 -1.56 11.97 -4.68
N ARG A 77 -2.45 12.56 -3.89
CA ARG A 77 -2.75 14.00 -3.89
C ARG A 77 -2.50 14.57 -2.50
N GLN A 78 -2.02 15.80 -2.42
CA GLN A 78 -1.92 16.55 -1.17
C GLN A 78 -3.29 17.11 -0.80
N ILE A 79 -3.65 17.09 0.49
CA ILE A 79 -4.73 17.91 1.04
C ILE A 79 -4.12 19.27 1.42
N LEU A 80 -4.59 20.32 0.75
CA LEU A 80 -4.12 21.70 0.94
C LEU A 80 -4.76 22.32 2.18
N GLY A 81 -4.21 23.43 2.68
CA GLY A 81 -4.67 24.07 3.93
C GLY A 81 -6.10 24.61 3.91
N ASN A 82 -6.74 24.66 2.74
CA ASN A 82 -8.16 24.99 2.56
C ASN A 82 -9.05 23.74 2.36
N GLY A 83 -8.51 22.53 2.53
CA GLY A 83 -9.20 21.26 2.30
C GLY A 83 -9.25 20.81 0.83
N GLU A 84 -8.80 21.64 -0.12
CA GLU A 84 -8.75 21.26 -1.53
C GLU A 84 -7.66 20.25 -1.81
N PHE A 85 -7.81 19.50 -2.90
CA PHE A 85 -6.88 18.45 -3.28
C PHE A 85 -5.94 18.97 -4.36
N GLY A 86 -4.63 18.86 -4.10
CA GLY A 86 -3.60 19.20 -5.08
C GLY A 86 -3.61 18.27 -6.29
N GLN A 87 -2.70 18.53 -7.24
CA GLN A 87 -2.51 17.66 -8.40
C GLN A 87 -2.06 16.24 -8.01
N ILE A 88 -2.20 15.30 -8.95
CA ILE A 88 -1.74 13.92 -8.77
C ILE A 88 -0.21 13.88 -8.96
N TYR A 89 0.46 13.36 -7.94
CA TYR A 89 1.87 12.98 -8.00
C TYR A 89 1.99 11.46 -8.04
N SER A 90 3.16 10.97 -8.45
CA SER A 90 3.49 9.56 -8.36
C SER A 90 4.92 9.35 -7.87
N LYS A 91 5.14 8.22 -7.20
CA LYS A 91 6.48 7.81 -6.77
C LYS A 91 6.63 6.29 -6.85
N ASN A 92 7.76 5.87 -7.41
CA ASN A 92 8.11 4.46 -7.54
C ASN A 92 9.05 4.04 -6.40
N TYR A 93 8.90 2.79 -5.99
CA TYR A 93 9.62 2.16 -4.89
C TYR A 93 10.03 0.73 -5.27
N GLY A 94 10.93 0.12 -4.47
CA GLY A 94 11.39 -1.25 -4.65
C GLY A 94 12.80 -1.35 -5.22
N SER A 95 13.27 -2.58 -5.43
CA SER A 95 14.61 -2.88 -5.95
C SER A 95 14.77 -2.54 -7.43
N LYS A 96 13.67 -2.42 -8.18
CA LYS A 96 13.64 -2.05 -9.60
C LYS A 96 12.60 -0.96 -9.88
N PRO A 97 12.77 0.26 -9.33
CA PRO A 97 11.73 1.29 -9.35
C PRO A 97 11.45 1.87 -10.75
N SER A 98 12.34 1.65 -11.73
CA SER A 98 12.16 2.09 -13.12
C SER A 98 11.48 1.06 -14.02
N HIS A 99 11.20 -0.15 -13.52
CA HIS A 99 10.55 -1.18 -14.31
C HIS A 99 9.07 -0.86 -14.54
N GLU A 100 8.56 -1.28 -15.70
CA GLU A 100 7.15 -1.20 -16.00
C GLU A 100 6.34 -2.07 -15.04
N LEU A 101 5.20 -1.55 -14.59
CA LEU A 101 4.25 -2.25 -13.74
C LEU A 101 3.61 -3.41 -14.50
N GLU A 102 3.03 -4.38 -13.80
CA GLU A 102 2.18 -5.42 -14.40
C GLU A 102 0.71 -5.04 -14.31
N CYS A 103 0.32 -4.56 -13.12
CA CYS A 103 -1.03 -4.08 -12.86
C CYS A 103 -1.02 -2.74 -12.13
N GLN A 104 -1.99 -1.89 -12.47
CA GLN A 104 -2.19 -0.60 -11.80
C GLN A 104 -3.67 -0.22 -11.73
N TYR A 105 -4.02 0.59 -10.75
CA TYR A 105 -5.27 1.33 -10.67
C TYR A 105 -4.93 2.79 -10.39
N VAL A 106 -5.52 3.71 -11.15
CA VAL A 106 -5.39 5.16 -10.89
C VAL A 106 -6.76 5.80 -11.05
N ASN A 107 -7.26 6.44 -10.00
CA ASN A 107 -8.47 7.25 -10.05
C ASN A 107 -8.09 8.71 -10.18
N THR A 108 -8.45 9.34 -11.30
CA THR A 108 -8.18 10.76 -11.54
C THR A 108 -9.24 11.69 -10.97
N SER A 109 -10.38 11.13 -10.51
CA SER A 109 -11.44 11.89 -9.86
C SER A 109 -10.89 12.65 -8.67
N ASP A 110 -11.37 13.86 -8.49
CA ASP A 110 -11.03 14.65 -7.32
C ASP A 110 -11.77 14.16 -6.07
N ASN A 111 -11.30 14.53 -4.88
CA ASN A 111 -11.96 14.24 -3.61
C ASN A 111 -12.23 12.74 -3.39
N ILE A 112 -11.22 11.90 -3.60
CA ILE A 112 -11.27 10.47 -3.26
C ILE A 112 -10.05 10.04 -2.45
N ALA A 113 -10.21 8.99 -1.65
CA ALA A 113 -9.10 8.29 -1.01
C ALA A 113 -9.29 6.78 -1.10
N ILE A 114 -8.21 6.06 -1.43
CA ILE A 114 -8.16 4.60 -1.30
C ILE A 114 -8.16 4.27 0.20
N THR A 115 -9.05 3.37 0.58
CA THR A 115 -9.31 2.96 1.96
C THR A 115 -9.15 1.47 2.17
N GLY A 116 -8.98 0.69 1.11
CA GLY A 116 -8.57 -0.71 1.17
C GLY A 116 -8.09 -1.23 -0.17
N MET A 117 -7.50 -2.44 -0.15
CA MET A 117 -6.96 -3.06 -1.35
C MET A 117 -6.82 -4.57 -1.20
N GLU A 118 -6.76 -5.23 -2.34
CA GLU A 118 -6.70 -6.68 -2.49
C GLU A 118 -5.73 -7.03 -3.61
N TRP A 119 -4.94 -8.08 -3.40
CA TRP A 119 -3.84 -8.46 -4.27
C TRP A 119 -3.79 -9.95 -4.53
N ARG A 120 -3.23 -10.27 -5.70
CA ARG A 120 -2.94 -11.64 -6.11
C ARG A 120 -1.78 -11.70 -7.11
N ILE A 121 -1.01 -12.79 -7.05
CA ILE A 121 -0.01 -13.17 -8.06
C ILE A 121 -0.42 -14.49 -8.73
N ASN A 122 -0.08 -14.69 -10.00
CA ASN A 122 -0.32 -15.96 -10.70
C ASN A 122 0.89 -16.92 -10.61
N GLY A 123 0.70 -18.13 -11.13
CA GLY A 123 1.74 -19.16 -11.31
C GLY A 123 2.95 -18.77 -12.18
N SER A 124 3.02 -17.54 -12.68
CA SER A 124 4.15 -17.00 -13.45
C SER A 124 4.88 -15.87 -12.71
N ASP A 125 4.56 -15.66 -11.44
CA ASP A 125 5.05 -14.54 -10.62
C ASP A 125 4.65 -13.15 -11.16
N ASP A 126 3.52 -13.03 -11.87
CA ASP A 126 2.96 -11.75 -12.30
C ASP A 126 1.83 -11.29 -11.36
N ILE A 127 1.67 -9.98 -11.15
CA ILE A 127 0.47 -9.44 -10.50
C ILE A 127 -0.77 -9.75 -11.35
N ALA A 128 -1.64 -10.62 -10.84
CA ALA A 128 -2.80 -11.17 -11.55
C ALA A 128 -4.15 -10.74 -10.96
N ALA A 129 -4.15 -9.98 -9.86
CA ALA A 129 -5.30 -9.17 -9.48
C ALA A 129 -4.86 -7.98 -8.62
N LEU A 130 -5.53 -6.86 -8.86
CA LEU A 130 -5.55 -5.70 -7.99
C LEU A 130 -7.00 -5.23 -7.91
N ARG A 131 -7.54 -5.14 -6.70
CA ARG A 131 -8.78 -4.42 -6.44
C ARG A 131 -8.54 -3.39 -5.36
N VAL A 132 -9.22 -2.26 -5.46
CA VAL A 132 -9.18 -1.21 -4.44
C VAL A 132 -10.59 -0.89 -3.97
N SER A 133 -10.70 -0.60 -2.68
CA SER A 133 -11.85 0.07 -2.11
C SER A 133 -11.50 1.53 -1.90
N TYR A 134 -12.35 2.45 -2.36
CA TYR A 134 -12.14 3.89 -2.18
C TYR A 134 -13.43 4.57 -1.72
N ARG A 135 -13.25 5.72 -1.09
CA ARG A 135 -14.34 6.58 -0.60
C ARG A 135 -14.20 7.97 -1.20
N LYS A 136 -15.33 8.66 -1.32
CA LYS A 136 -15.39 10.06 -1.76
C LYS A 136 -15.49 10.96 -0.54
N PHE A 137 -14.91 12.15 -0.62
CA PHE A 137 -15.15 13.19 0.35
C PHE A 137 -16.46 13.94 -0.02
N ASP A 138 -17.24 14.33 0.98
CA ASP A 138 -18.45 15.13 0.79
C ASP A 138 -18.12 16.62 0.55
N SER A 139 -19.14 17.43 0.27
CA SER A 139 -18.98 18.88 0.05
C SER A 139 -18.46 19.66 1.26
N GLN A 140 -18.46 19.05 2.43
CA GLN A 140 -17.99 19.60 3.69
C GLN A 140 -16.58 19.11 4.01
N GLY A 141 -15.97 18.27 3.15
CA GLY A 141 -14.65 17.70 3.34
C GLY A 141 -14.63 16.43 4.20
N ASN A 142 -15.76 15.86 4.62
CA ASN A 142 -15.74 14.61 5.39
C ASN A 142 -15.56 13.40 4.48
N LEU A 143 -14.83 12.39 4.95
CA LEU A 143 -14.75 11.11 4.25
C LEU A 143 -16.10 10.38 4.34
N GLY A 144 -16.75 10.17 3.19
CA GLY A 144 -18.06 9.53 3.12
C GLY A 144 -18.04 8.05 3.55
N SER A 145 -19.20 7.51 3.93
CA SER A 145 -19.32 6.11 4.36
C SER A 145 -19.41 5.11 3.20
N GLU A 146 -19.93 5.54 2.04
CA GLU A 146 -20.12 4.68 0.88
C GLU A 146 -18.78 4.19 0.30
N ILE A 147 -18.64 2.87 0.17
CA ILE A 147 -17.45 2.24 -0.39
C ILE A 147 -17.70 1.98 -1.88
N PHE A 148 -16.80 2.52 -2.70
CA PHE A 148 -16.72 2.26 -4.13
C PHE A 148 -15.56 1.31 -4.43
N TYR A 149 -15.64 0.61 -5.56
CA TYR A 149 -14.65 -0.38 -5.95
C TYR A 149 -13.96 -0.01 -7.26
N GLY A 150 -12.66 -0.26 -7.32
CA GLY A 150 -11.84 -0.13 -8.51
C GLY A 150 -11.12 -1.43 -8.82
N THR A 151 -11.02 -1.76 -10.11
CA THR A 151 -10.27 -2.94 -10.59
C THR A 151 -9.03 -2.47 -11.32
N GLY A 152 -7.89 -3.07 -10.99
CA GLY A 152 -6.63 -2.79 -11.67
C GLY A 152 -6.63 -3.29 -13.11
N VAL A 153 -5.91 -2.56 -13.95
CA VAL A 153 -5.73 -2.82 -15.38
C VAL A 153 -4.28 -3.11 -15.69
N LYS A 154 -4.02 -3.80 -16.79
CA LYS A 154 -2.65 -4.05 -17.26
C LYS A 154 -2.00 -2.72 -17.67
N SER A 155 -0.79 -2.46 -17.20
CA SER A 155 -0.03 -1.26 -17.55
C SER A 155 0.18 -1.12 -19.08
N THR A 156 0.44 -2.25 -19.75
CA THR A 156 0.69 -2.34 -21.19
C THR A 156 -0.58 -2.27 -22.04
N ASN A 157 -1.76 -2.47 -21.43
CA ASN A 157 -3.04 -2.32 -22.10
C ASN A 157 -4.16 -2.02 -21.07
N GLN A 158 -4.40 -0.73 -20.83
CA GLN A 158 -5.36 -0.27 -19.82
C GLN A 158 -6.83 -0.58 -20.15
N SER A 159 -7.13 -1.09 -21.36
CA SER A 159 -8.47 -1.61 -21.68
C SER A 159 -8.73 -3.01 -21.11
N LYS A 160 -7.68 -3.69 -20.62
CA LYS A 160 -7.76 -5.03 -20.04
C LYS A 160 -7.53 -4.98 -18.54
N THR A 161 -8.46 -5.56 -17.78
CA THR A 161 -8.23 -5.87 -16.37
C THR A 161 -7.00 -6.77 -16.21
N CYS A 162 -6.26 -6.57 -15.12
CA CYS A 162 -5.21 -7.51 -14.74
C CYS A 162 -5.77 -8.75 -14.02
N TYR A 163 -7.05 -8.72 -13.62
CA TYR A 163 -7.75 -9.85 -13.03
C TYR A 163 -7.78 -11.04 -13.99
N ASP A 164 -7.07 -12.11 -13.63
CA ASP A 164 -7.08 -13.38 -14.34
C ASP A 164 -7.95 -14.42 -13.61
N PRO A 165 -9.18 -14.70 -14.08
CA PRO A 165 -10.09 -15.66 -13.42
C PRO A 165 -9.57 -17.11 -13.43
N GLY A 166 -8.61 -17.45 -14.30
CA GLY A 166 -8.06 -18.81 -14.41
C GLY A 166 -7.05 -19.17 -13.32
N SER A 167 -6.64 -18.21 -12.49
CA SER A 167 -5.50 -18.37 -11.59
C SER A 167 -5.85 -18.68 -10.12
N GLY A 168 -7.15 -18.68 -9.72
CA GLY A 168 -7.61 -18.84 -8.31
C GLY A 168 -8.28 -17.59 -7.69
N GLY A 169 -8.43 -17.50 -6.36
CA GLY A 169 -9.03 -16.35 -5.64
C GLY A 169 -8.03 -15.27 -5.18
N ILE A 170 -8.50 -14.17 -4.58
CA ILE A 170 -7.63 -13.16 -3.93
C ILE A 170 -6.83 -13.80 -2.79
N GLU A 171 -5.54 -13.46 -2.67
CA GLU A 171 -4.61 -14.06 -1.70
C GLU A 171 -4.42 -13.19 -0.46
N VAL A 172 -4.34 -11.86 -0.62
CA VAL A 172 -4.26 -10.93 0.51
C VAL A 172 -5.22 -9.78 0.32
N SER A 173 -5.99 -9.47 1.37
CA SER A 173 -7.02 -8.44 1.34
C SER A 173 -7.07 -7.61 2.62
N TYR A 174 -7.45 -6.35 2.46
CA TYR A 174 -8.00 -5.53 3.52
C TYR A 174 -9.21 -4.75 3.00
N PHE A 175 -10.35 -4.97 3.64
CA PHE A 175 -11.59 -4.25 3.40
C PHE A 175 -11.83 -3.21 4.50
N PRO A 176 -12.08 -1.94 4.16
CA PRO A 176 -12.42 -0.94 5.14
C PRO A 176 -13.82 -1.21 5.72
N PRO A 177 -14.05 -1.01 7.04
CA PRO A 177 -15.38 -1.10 7.64
C PRO A 177 -16.38 -0.13 7.01
N ALA A 178 -17.62 -0.54 6.81
CA ALA A 178 -18.64 0.20 6.05
C ALA A 178 -19.09 1.56 6.66
N SER A 179 -18.96 1.77 7.98
CA SER A 179 -19.33 3.04 8.61
C SER A 179 -18.44 3.37 9.82
N GLY A 180 -18.37 4.66 10.18
CA GLY A 180 -17.66 5.14 11.38
C GLY A 180 -16.13 5.07 11.31
N ASN A 181 -15.55 4.72 10.17
CA ASN A 181 -14.11 4.62 9.99
C ASN A 181 -13.60 5.72 9.03
N ASN A 182 -12.75 6.61 9.54
CA ASN A 182 -12.08 7.66 8.75
C ASN A 182 -10.71 7.22 8.24
N SER A 183 -10.42 5.91 8.26
CA SER A 183 -9.11 5.39 7.89
C SER A 183 -8.88 5.47 6.39
N VAL A 184 -7.73 6.02 6.03
CA VAL A 184 -7.22 6.09 4.66
C VAL A 184 -5.92 5.31 4.55
N VAL A 185 -5.66 4.73 3.38
CA VAL A 185 -4.38 4.09 3.10
C VAL A 185 -3.35 5.15 2.75
N THR A 186 -2.20 5.10 3.41
CA THR A 186 -1.07 6.02 3.21
C THR A 186 0.21 5.30 2.79
N GLY A 187 0.14 4.02 2.43
CA GLY A 187 1.30 3.26 2.01
C GLY A 187 1.06 1.76 1.97
N VAL A 188 1.93 1.05 1.28
CA VAL A 188 1.83 -0.39 1.07
C VAL A 188 3.19 -1.04 0.81
N GLY A 189 3.45 -2.18 1.43
CA GLY A 189 4.50 -3.12 1.04
C GLY A 189 3.88 -4.47 0.72
N LEU A 190 4.47 -5.19 -0.22
CA LEU A 190 3.97 -6.49 -0.67
C LEU A 190 5.08 -7.53 -0.58
N VAL A 191 4.73 -8.73 -0.16
CA VAL A 191 5.62 -9.89 -0.11
C VAL A 191 4.98 -11.02 -0.90
N ASN A 192 5.72 -11.58 -1.85
CA ASN A 192 5.32 -12.79 -2.56
C ASN A 192 6.40 -13.86 -2.45
N HIS A 193 5.97 -15.12 -2.54
CA HIS A 193 6.84 -16.28 -2.52
C HIS A 193 6.12 -17.46 -3.15
N ASN A 194 6.84 -18.28 -3.93
CA ASN A 194 6.27 -19.44 -4.62
C ASN A 194 4.94 -19.09 -5.31
N GLU A 195 4.93 -18.07 -6.16
CA GLU A 195 3.76 -17.73 -6.99
C GLU A 195 2.50 -17.28 -6.19
N ASN A 196 2.62 -16.98 -4.90
CA ASN A 196 1.54 -16.47 -4.06
C ASN A 196 1.91 -15.12 -3.44
N MET A 197 0.91 -14.25 -3.27
CA MET A 197 1.01 -13.09 -2.40
C MET A 197 0.90 -13.56 -0.94
N ASP A 198 2.02 -13.51 -0.22
CA ASP A 198 2.15 -14.05 1.14
C ASP A 198 1.69 -13.04 2.21
N SER A 199 1.99 -11.75 2.00
CA SER A 199 1.55 -10.70 2.90
C SER A 199 1.52 -9.31 2.29
N MET A 200 0.73 -8.44 2.91
CA MET A 200 0.62 -7.02 2.65
C MET A 200 0.83 -6.24 3.93
N TRP A 201 1.73 -5.26 3.87
CA TRP A 201 1.99 -4.30 4.94
C TRP A 201 1.35 -2.98 4.56
N LEU A 202 0.28 -2.59 5.23
CA LEU A 202 -0.53 -1.43 4.88
C LEU A 202 -0.34 -0.33 5.91
N TYR A 203 0.14 0.84 5.47
CA TYR A 203 0.10 2.04 6.29
C TYR A 203 -1.30 2.62 6.24
N ARG A 204 -1.87 2.87 7.42
CA ARG A 204 -3.21 3.44 7.58
C ARG A 204 -3.15 4.58 8.57
N GLY A 205 -3.77 5.70 8.23
CA GLY A 205 -3.97 6.83 9.14
C GLY A 205 -5.45 7.19 9.26
N ASN A 206 -5.78 7.97 10.28
CA ASN A 206 -7.09 8.55 10.51
C ASN A 206 -7.20 9.90 9.81
N TYR A 207 -8.16 10.04 8.90
CA TYR A 207 -8.52 11.34 8.33
C TYR A 207 -9.30 12.17 9.35
N VAL A 208 -8.90 13.43 9.50
CA VAL A 208 -9.53 14.43 10.34
C VAL A 208 -9.84 15.65 9.48
N ASN A 209 -11.12 15.95 9.33
CA ASN A 209 -11.56 17.20 8.74
C ASN A 209 -11.36 18.34 9.76
N ARG A 210 -10.77 19.45 9.34
CA ARG A 210 -10.38 20.57 10.21
C ARG A 210 -10.75 21.91 9.61
#